data_AF-A0A4R8LS00-F1
#
_entry.id   AF-A0A4R8LS00-F1
#
_cell.length_a   1.000
_cell.length_b   1.000
_cell.length_c   1.000
_cell.angle_alpha   90.00
_cell.angle_beta   90.00
_cell.angle_gamma   90.00
#
_symmetry.space_group_name_H-M   'P 1'
#
loop_
_entity.id
_entity.type
_entity.pdbx_description
1 polymer ?
#
loop_
_entity_poly.entity_id
_entity_poly.type
_entity_poly.pdbx_seq_one_letter_code
_entity_poly.pdbx_strand_id
1 'polypeptide(L)'
;MPAASTSVSDHLYNMSLLSSTGLASTSPFASGFAYLGELASGIGSAFGMLPLTVQIVFAVAFGLVVGSFLNVVVHRLPIMLERAWRAEVADATGQHFEDDGLPPRYNLWLPRSACPHCGHLLHAWENVPVFSYLLLRGRCSQCKTRVSLRYPVLEIASAGCAVASLVVFGASGTAIAAFGLCATLLAMSAIDIDTHLLPDSLTLPLLWAGLILNFGGLFASLHDAVLGAVGGYLALWCVHWLFKLIRGIEGMGYGDFKLLAALGAWLGWAALPQVILIAAVAGAVVGLVATWRGRMRFEEPLPFGPFLAAGGALTLFIGTPFYMALGG
;
A
#
# COMPACT_ATOMS: atom_id res chain seq x y z
N MET A 1 -27.62 73.73 24.13
CA MET A 1 -28.77 73.05 24.76
C MET A 1 -29.96 73.11 23.81
N PRO A 2 -30.78 72.08 23.60
CA PRO A 2 -30.66 70.60 23.82
C PRO A 2 -30.63 69.83 22.47
N ALA A 3 -29.94 68.69 22.35
CA ALA A 3 -30.36 67.29 22.58
C ALA A 3 -31.24 66.69 21.45
N ALA A 4 -30.62 65.86 20.60
CA ALA A 4 -31.30 64.90 19.74
C ALA A 4 -30.98 63.49 20.25
N SER A 5 -31.99 62.84 20.83
CA SER A 5 -32.01 61.44 21.19
C SER A 5 -32.44 60.62 19.96
N THR A 6 -31.52 59.88 19.36
CA THR A 6 -31.85 58.81 18.41
C THR A 6 -31.28 57.49 18.93
N SER A 7 -32.20 56.55 18.97
CA SER A 7 -32.22 55.28 19.68
C SER A 7 -31.28 54.23 19.09
N VAL A 8 -30.77 53.40 20.01
CA VAL A 8 -29.88 52.24 19.83
C VAL A 8 -30.59 51.03 19.15
N SER A 9 -31.73 51.26 18.50
CA SER A 9 -32.62 50.22 17.98
C SER A 9 -32.40 49.84 16.52
N ASP A 10 -31.60 50.60 15.75
CA ASP A 10 -31.45 50.37 14.30
C ASP A 10 -30.26 49.47 13.92
N HIS A 11 -29.38 49.15 14.88
CA HIS A 11 -28.22 48.29 14.62
C HIS A 11 -28.49 46.79 14.81
N LEU A 12 -29.59 46.40 15.46
CA LEU A 12 -29.93 44.98 15.70
C LEU A 12 -30.84 44.37 14.61
N TYR A 13 -31.45 45.18 13.74
CA TYR A 13 -32.31 44.67 12.67
C TYR A 13 -31.56 44.31 11.37
N ASN A 14 -30.32 44.80 11.22
CA ASN A 14 -29.49 44.50 10.04
C ASN A 14 -28.59 43.27 10.21
N MET A 15 -28.57 42.64 11.40
CA MET A 15 -27.75 41.46 11.67
C MET A 15 -28.52 40.13 11.52
N SER A 16 -29.84 40.19 11.32
CA SER A 16 -30.73 39.03 11.13
C SER A 16 -31.10 38.76 9.65
N LEU A 17 -30.70 39.63 8.72
CA LEU A 17 -30.97 39.48 7.28
C LEU A 17 -29.79 38.91 6.47
N LEU A 18 -28.62 38.74 7.07
CA LEU A 18 -27.44 38.12 6.44
C LEU A 18 -27.37 36.59 6.62
N SER A 19 -28.34 35.95 7.27
CA SER A 19 -28.38 34.48 7.46
C SER A 19 -29.32 33.72 6.51
N SER A 20 -29.82 34.36 5.44
CA SER A 20 -30.82 33.75 4.54
C SER A 20 -30.43 33.61 3.07
N THR A 21 -29.20 33.92 2.67
CA THR A 21 -28.66 33.51 1.36
C THR A 21 -27.70 32.35 1.55
N GLY A 22 -28.27 31.15 1.68
CA GLY A 22 -27.56 29.89 1.52
C GLY A 22 -27.08 29.72 0.08
N LEU A 23 -26.01 30.43 -0.27
CA LEU A 23 -25.10 30.00 -1.33
C LEU A 23 -24.06 29.13 -0.63
N ALA A 24 -24.35 27.83 -0.53
CA ALA A 24 -23.31 26.86 -0.33
C ALA A 24 -22.33 27.02 -1.49
N SER A 25 -21.24 27.74 -1.25
CA SER A 25 -20.07 27.77 -2.11
C SER A 25 -19.45 26.39 -2.06
N THR A 26 -20.07 25.44 -2.76
CA THR A 26 -19.42 24.18 -3.09
C THR A 26 -18.17 24.57 -3.86
N SER A 27 -17.01 24.42 -3.21
CA SER A 27 -15.75 24.71 -3.86
C SER A 27 -15.70 23.88 -5.16
N PRO A 28 -15.13 24.40 -6.25
CA PRO A 28 -14.99 23.65 -7.51
C PRO A 28 -14.29 22.29 -7.31
N PHE A 29 -13.48 22.18 -6.25
CA PHE A 29 -12.88 20.93 -5.80
C PHE A 29 -13.90 19.95 -5.22
N ALA A 30 -14.79 20.40 -4.33
CA ALA A 30 -15.82 19.54 -3.74
C ALA A 30 -16.80 19.00 -4.79
N SER A 31 -17.15 19.81 -5.80
CA SER A 31 -18.01 19.36 -6.90
C SER A 31 -17.33 18.33 -7.80
N GLY A 32 -16.03 18.48 -8.10
CA GLY A 32 -15.25 17.48 -8.85
C GLY A 32 -15.18 16.12 -8.16
N PHE A 33 -14.96 16.09 -6.84
CA PHE A 33 -14.96 14.84 -6.06
C PHE A 33 -16.36 14.20 -5.98
N ALA A 34 -17.42 15.01 -5.90
CA ALA A 34 -18.79 14.52 -5.90
C ALA A 34 -19.17 13.80 -7.21
N TYR A 35 -18.85 14.38 -8.37
CA TYR A 35 -19.10 13.76 -9.68
C TYR A 35 -18.34 12.44 -9.87
N LEU A 36 -17.08 12.38 -9.43
CA LEU A 36 -16.30 11.14 -9.47
C LEU A 36 -16.91 10.07 -8.54
N GLY A 37 -17.44 10.47 -7.39
CA GLY A 37 -18.16 9.59 -6.45
C GLY A 37 -19.47 9.04 -7.02
N GLU A 38 -20.26 9.87 -7.70
CA GLU A 38 -21.49 9.45 -8.38
C GLU A 38 -21.22 8.50 -9.54
N LEU A 39 -20.17 8.74 -10.33
CA LEU A 39 -19.80 7.85 -11.44
C LEU A 39 -19.25 6.51 -10.92
N ALA A 40 -18.41 6.54 -9.88
CA ALA A 40 -17.89 5.32 -9.25
C ALA A 40 -19.01 4.49 -8.59
N SER A 41 -19.98 5.13 -7.96
CA SER A 41 -21.14 4.45 -7.38
C SER A 41 -22.10 3.90 -8.45
N GLY A 42 -22.27 4.60 -9.58
CA GLY A 42 -23.03 4.11 -10.73
C GLY A 42 -22.43 2.85 -11.37
N ILE A 43 -21.11 2.82 -11.56
CA ILE A 43 -20.40 1.63 -12.07
C ILE A 43 -20.44 0.49 -11.04
N GLY A 44 -20.20 0.80 -9.76
CA GLY A 44 -20.23 -0.17 -8.68
C GLY A 44 -21.59 -0.84 -8.52
N SER A 45 -22.67 -0.07 -8.56
CA SER A 45 -24.04 -0.60 -8.50
C SER A 45 -24.38 -1.49 -9.71
N ALA A 46 -24.03 -1.06 -10.93
CA ALA A 46 -24.25 -1.88 -12.13
C ALA A 46 -23.47 -3.20 -12.08
N PHE A 47 -22.22 -3.18 -11.63
CA PHE A 47 -21.43 -4.40 -11.42
C PHE A 47 -22.00 -5.27 -10.29
N GLY A 48 -22.50 -4.65 -9.22
CA GLY A 48 -23.16 -5.31 -8.10
C GLY A 48 -24.45 -6.05 -8.46
N MET A 49 -25.11 -5.66 -9.57
CA MET A 49 -26.30 -6.36 -10.09
C MET A 49 -25.97 -7.66 -10.83
N LEU A 50 -24.70 -7.88 -11.21
CA LEU A 50 -24.28 -9.11 -11.86
C LEU A 50 -24.31 -10.30 -10.87
N PRO A 51 -24.48 -11.54 -11.36
CA PRO A 51 -24.38 -12.72 -10.49
C PRO A 51 -23.03 -12.75 -9.75
N LEU A 52 -23.05 -13.16 -8.48
CA LEU A 52 -21.86 -13.22 -7.63
C LEU A 52 -20.71 -14.01 -8.28
N THR A 53 -21.03 -15.07 -9.01
CA THR A 53 -20.05 -15.87 -9.76
C THR A 53 -19.31 -15.04 -10.81
N VAL A 54 -20.01 -14.18 -11.54
CA VAL A 54 -19.41 -13.28 -12.53
C VAL A 54 -18.51 -12.26 -11.84
N GLN A 55 -18.95 -11.71 -10.71
CA GLN A 55 -18.15 -10.74 -9.96
C GLN A 55 -16.85 -11.37 -9.43
N ILE A 56 -16.93 -12.58 -8.86
CA ILE A 56 -15.75 -13.31 -8.36
C ILE A 56 -14.80 -13.65 -9.50
N VAL A 57 -15.30 -14.17 -10.64
CA VAL A 57 -14.45 -14.48 -11.80
C VAL A 57 -13.73 -13.23 -12.30
N PHE A 58 -14.44 -12.10 -12.37
CA PHE A 58 -13.82 -10.82 -12.71
C PHE A 58 -12.74 -10.40 -11.70
N ALA A 59 -13.03 -10.48 -10.39
CA ALA A 59 -12.07 -10.12 -9.34
C ALA A 59 -10.81 -11.00 -9.38
N VAL A 60 -10.97 -12.31 -9.62
CA VAL A 60 -9.84 -13.23 -9.81
C VAL A 60 -9.02 -12.84 -11.03
N ALA A 61 -9.66 -12.64 -12.19
CA ALA A 61 -8.96 -12.26 -13.41
C ALA A 61 -8.22 -10.92 -13.26
N PHE A 62 -8.88 -9.93 -12.66
CA PHE A 62 -8.30 -8.62 -12.38
C PHE A 62 -7.10 -8.72 -11.43
N GLY A 63 -7.24 -9.45 -10.32
CA GLY A 63 -6.16 -9.65 -9.37
C GLY A 63 -4.98 -10.44 -9.92
N LEU A 64 -5.20 -11.42 -10.81
CA LEU A 64 -4.12 -12.11 -11.53
C LEU A 64 -3.35 -11.15 -12.46
N VAL A 65 -4.06 -10.30 -13.21
CA VAL A 65 -3.43 -9.30 -14.10
C VAL A 65 -2.62 -8.28 -13.29
N VAL A 66 -3.18 -7.76 -12.20
CA VAL A 66 -2.47 -6.84 -11.31
C VAL A 66 -1.28 -7.54 -10.66
N GLY A 67 -1.44 -8.76 -10.16
CA GLY A 67 -0.35 -9.57 -9.59
C GLY A 67 0.80 -9.82 -10.58
N SER A 68 0.49 -10.06 -11.86
CA SER A 68 1.49 -10.14 -12.93
C SER A 68 2.31 -8.84 -13.02
N PHE A 69 1.63 -7.71 -13.00
CA PHE A 69 2.31 -6.42 -12.98
C PHE A 69 3.11 -6.18 -11.69
N LEU A 70 2.61 -6.63 -10.53
CA LEU A 70 3.36 -6.54 -9.27
C LEU A 70 4.68 -7.30 -9.35
N ASN A 71 4.74 -8.46 -10.02
CA ASN A 71 6.00 -9.16 -10.25
C ASN A 71 7.03 -8.30 -11.02
N VAL A 72 6.57 -7.48 -11.97
CA VAL A 72 7.43 -6.53 -12.70
C VAL A 72 7.92 -5.44 -11.75
N VAL A 73 7.03 -4.86 -10.93
CA VAL A 73 7.39 -3.83 -9.96
C VAL A 73 8.41 -4.35 -8.95
N VAL A 74 8.14 -5.52 -8.35
CA VAL A 74 9.00 -6.16 -7.35
C VAL A 74 10.41 -6.38 -7.89
N HIS A 75 10.52 -6.87 -9.13
CA HIS A 75 11.82 -7.14 -9.71
C HIS A 75 12.56 -5.87 -10.17
N ARG A 76 11.86 -4.92 -10.81
CA ARG A 76 12.52 -3.81 -11.51
C ARG A 76 12.73 -2.56 -10.67
N LEU A 77 11.80 -2.27 -9.76
CA LEU A 77 11.85 -1.02 -8.99
C LEU A 77 13.14 -0.89 -8.16
N PRO A 78 13.63 -1.94 -7.45
CA PRO A 78 14.89 -1.82 -6.71
C PRO A 78 16.09 -1.55 -7.61
N ILE A 79 16.15 -2.21 -8.78
CA ILE A 79 17.22 -2.02 -9.77
C ILE A 79 17.19 -0.57 -10.31
N MET A 80 16.01 -0.04 -10.58
CA MET A 80 15.85 1.34 -11.05
C MET A 80 16.34 2.36 -10.02
N LEU A 81 16.03 2.13 -8.73
CA LEU A 81 16.46 3.01 -7.64
C LEU A 81 17.98 2.94 -7.43
N GLU A 82 18.56 1.74 -7.46
CA GLU A 82 20.01 1.54 -7.37
C GLU A 82 20.76 2.24 -8.51
N ARG A 83 20.26 2.13 -9.75
CA ARG A 83 20.82 2.84 -10.90
C ARG A 83 20.74 4.35 -10.76
N ALA A 84 19.61 4.87 -10.29
CA ALA A 84 19.42 6.30 -10.06
C ALA A 84 20.41 6.82 -8.99
N TRP A 85 20.54 6.10 -7.88
CA TRP A 85 21.50 6.44 -6.83
C TRP A 85 22.96 6.41 -7.32
N ARG A 86 23.35 5.37 -8.08
CA ARG A 86 24.70 5.31 -8.68
C ARG A 86 24.98 6.47 -9.63
N ALA A 87 23.98 6.87 -10.42
CA ALA A 87 24.11 8.02 -11.31
C ALA A 87 24.36 9.31 -10.51
N GLU A 88 23.61 9.54 -9.43
CA GLU A 88 23.81 10.70 -8.55
C GLU A 88 25.20 10.71 -7.89
N VAL A 89 25.69 9.56 -7.43
CA VAL A 89 27.04 9.44 -6.85
C VAL A 89 28.11 9.68 -7.90
N ALA A 90 27.94 9.14 -9.11
CA ALA A 90 28.87 9.36 -10.21
C ALA A 90 28.97 10.84 -10.58
N ASP A 91 27.83 11.54 -10.66
CA ASP A 91 27.77 12.97 -10.94
C ASP A 91 28.42 13.81 -9.81
N ALA A 92 28.25 13.40 -8.55
CA ALA A 92 28.78 14.12 -7.39
C ALA A 92 30.29 13.88 -7.14
N THR A 93 30.80 12.69 -7.45
CA THR A 93 32.17 12.26 -7.06
C THR A 93 33.10 12.02 -8.25
N GLY A 94 32.57 11.92 -9.47
CA GLY A 94 33.31 11.44 -10.64
C GLY A 94 33.62 9.94 -10.62
N GLN A 95 33.09 9.20 -9.63
CA GLN A 95 33.26 7.76 -9.55
C GLN A 95 32.51 7.06 -10.70
N HIS A 96 33.18 6.13 -11.38
CA HIS A 96 32.58 5.33 -12.43
C HIS A 96 32.21 3.95 -11.88
N PHE A 97 30.95 3.55 -12.08
CA PHE A 97 30.46 2.23 -11.70
C PHE A 97 30.52 1.27 -12.90
N GLU A 98 30.76 -0.01 -12.63
CA GLU A 98 30.70 -1.05 -13.66
C GLU A 98 29.29 -1.22 -14.21
N ASP A 99 29.20 -1.61 -15.49
CA ASP A 99 27.94 -1.94 -16.14
C ASP A 99 27.32 -3.19 -15.50
N ASP A 100 26.03 -3.12 -15.17
CA ASP A 100 25.28 -4.22 -14.55
C ASP A 100 24.80 -5.26 -15.58
N GLY A 101 25.12 -5.06 -16.87
CA GLY A 101 24.79 -5.97 -17.96
C GLY A 101 23.31 -5.95 -18.36
N LEU A 102 22.54 -5.00 -17.84
CA LEU A 102 21.13 -4.81 -18.19
C LEU A 102 20.98 -3.67 -19.22
N PRO A 103 19.90 -3.68 -20.03
CA PRO A 103 19.71 -2.66 -21.07
C PRO A 103 19.76 -1.22 -20.52
N PRO A 104 20.24 -0.24 -21.32
CA PRO A 104 20.37 1.15 -20.87
C PRO A 104 19.01 1.77 -20.50
N ARG A 105 17.95 1.42 -21.25
CA ARG A 105 16.57 1.76 -20.87
C ARG A 105 15.98 0.62 -20.05
N TYR A 106 15.90 0.82 -18.74
CA TYR A 106 15.32 -0.13 -17.80
C TYR A 106 14.29 0.57 -16.89
N ASN A 107 13.02 0.32 -17.13
CA ASN A 107 11.90 0.86 -16.38
C ASN A 107 10.76 -0.16 -16.26
N LEU A 108 9.61 0.25 -15.72
CA LEU A 108 8.45 -0.64 -15.51
C LEU A 108 7.81 -1.15 -16.82
N TRP A 109 8.06 -0.46 -17.95
CA TRP A 109 7.46 -0.78 -19.26
C TRP A 109 8.44 -1.47 -20.21
N LEU A 110 9.73 -1.14 -20.12
CA LEU A 110 10.80 -1.59 -21.01
C LEU A 110 12.00 -2.09 -20.20
N PRO A 111 12.68 -3.18 -20.60
CA PRO A 111 12.41 -4.04 -21.76
C PRO A 111 11.17 -4.92 -21.56
N ARG A 112 10.79 -5.71 -22.57
CA ARG A 112 9.78 -6.76 -22.40
C ARG A 112 10.30 -7.84 -21.43
N SER A 113 9.40 -8.46 -20.67
CA SER A 113 9.75 -9.58 -19.80
C SER A 113 10.39 -10.72 -20.60
N ALA A 114 11.47 -11.29 -20.07
CA ALA A 114 12.24 -12.33 -20.73
C ALA A 114 12.63 -13.44 -19.76
N CYS A 115 12.87 -14.65 -20.29
CA CYS A 115 13.40 -15.75 -19.49
C CYS A 115 14.85 -15.44 -19.07
N PRO A 116 15.19 -15.49 -17.77
CA PRO A 116 16.54 -15.16 -17.30
C PRO A 116 17.61 -16.17 -17.75
N HIS A 117 17.22 -17.38 -18.17
CA HIS A 117 18.16 -18.42 -18.59
C HIS A 117 18.47 -18.40 -20.09
N CYS A 118 17.48 -18.09 -20.94
CA CYS A 118 17.65 -18.20 -22.40
C CYS A 118 17.35 -16.90 -23.16
N GLY A 119 16.94 -15.84 -22.47
CA GLY A 119 16.60 -14.55 -23.09
C GLY A 119 15.32 -14.57 -23.94
N HIS A 120 14.54 -15.65 -23.91
CA HIS A 120 13.26 -15.73 -24.63
C HIS A 120 12.34 -14.60 -24.22
N LEU A 121 11.89 -13.78 -25.18
CA LEU A 121 10.93 -12.72 -24.94
C LEU A 121 9.53 -13.31 -24.74
N LEU A 122 8.99 -13.12 -23.54
CA LEU A 122 7.70 -13.70 -23.17
C LEU A 122 6.57 -13.07 -23.98
N HIS A 123 5.68 -13.90 -24.51
CA HIS A 123 4.40 -13.49 -25.08
C HIS A 123 3.46 -12.98 -23.99
N ALA A 124 2.44 -12.20 -24.36
CA ALA A 124 1.50 -11.62 -23.40
C ALA A 124 0.82 -12.67 -22.49
N TRP A 125 0.45 -13.84 -23.04
CA TRP A 125 -0.16 -14.92 -22.26
C TRP A 125 0.85 -15.67 -21.36
N GLU A 126 2.14 -15.64 -21.70
CA GLU A 126 3.23 -16.17 -20.84
C GLU A 126 3.54 -15.23 -19.67
N ASN A 127 3.10 -13.97 -19.76
CA ASN A 127 3.21 -12.99 -18.68
C ASN A 127 2.10 -13.11 -17.64
N VAL A 128 1.18 -14.07 -17.72
CA VAL A 128 0.25 -14.39 -16.63
C VAL A 128 0.76 -15.66 -15.92
N PRO A 129 1.75 -15.57 -15.01
CA PRO A 129 2.35 -16.69 -14.29
C PRO A 129 1.40 -17.80 -13.88
N VAL A 130 0.26 -17.59 -13.22
CA VAL A 130 -0.60 -18.71 -12.80
C VAL A 130 -1.11 -19.50 -13.99
N PHE A 131 -1.61 -18.81 -15.01
CA PHE A 131 -2.14 -19.45 -16.22
C PHE A 131 -1.03 -20.15 -17.01
N SER A 132 0.05 -19.43 -17.30
CA SER A 132 1.18 -19.95 -18.06
C SER A 132 1.95 -21.05 -17.32
N TYR A 133 2.09 -20.96 -15.99
CA TYR A 133 2.76 -21.95 -15.15
C TYR A 133 1.99 -23.27 -15.14
N LEU A 134 0.66 -23.24 -15.04
CA LEU A 134 -0.14 -24.46 -15.12
C LEU A 134 -0.04 -25.11 -16.51
N LEU A 135 -0.18 -24.32 -17.58
CA LEU A 135 -0.09 -24.82 -18.97
C LEU A 135 1.29 -25.37 -19.33
N LEU A 136 2.35 -24.66 -18.91
CA LEU A 136 3.75 -25.02 -19.20
C LEU A 136 4.35 -25.96 -18.14
N ARG A 137 3.55 -26.41 -17.15
CA ARG A 137 3.97 -27.26 -16.03
C ARG A 137 5.18 -26.70 -15.27
N GLY A 138 5.15 -25.39 -15.04
CA GLY A 138 6.18 -24.65 -14.31
C GLY A 138 7.51 -24.54 -15.03
N ARG A 139 7.53 -24.59 -16.37
CA ARG A 139 8.75 -24.53 -17.18
C ARG A 139 8.67 -23.45 -18.25
N CYS A 140 9.82 -22.90 -18.65
CA CYS A 140 9.89 -22.01 -19.80
C CYS A 140 9.42 -22.75 -21.08
N SER A 141 8.68 -22.06 -21.95
CA SER A 141 8.20 -22.61 -23.21
C SER A 141 9.34 -23.02 -24.15
N GLN A 142 10.45 -22.27 -24.17
CA GLN A 142 11.60 -22.51 -25.04
C GLN A 142 12.66 -23.42 -24.39
N CYS A 143 13.34 -22.98 -23.33
CA CYS A 143 14.46 -23.73 -22.74
C CYS A 143 14.06 -24.84 -21.76
N LYS A 144 12.78 -24.95 -21.40
CA LYS A 144 12.23 -25.94 -20.44
C LYS A 144 12.79 -25.88 -19.02
N THR A 145 13.62 -24.88 -18.69
CA THR A 145 14.07 -24.62 -17.31
C THR A 145 12.88 -24.30 -16.41
N ARG A 146 12.96 -24.70 -15.14
CA ARG A 146 11.89 -24.49 -14.15
C ARG A 146 11.74 -22.99 -13.84
N VAL A 147 10.49 -22.53 -13.81
CA VAL A 147 10.10 -21.19 -13.36
C VAL A 147 9.90 -21.22 -11.85
N SER A 148 10.34 -20.16 -11.15
CA SER A 148 10.20 -20.05 -9.70
C SER A 148 8.72 -20.00 -9.29
N LEU A 149 8.38 -20.64 -8.16
CA LEU A 149 7.04 -20.58 -7.56
C LEU A 149 6.69 -19.19 -7.00
N ARG A 150 7.69 -18.30 -6.84
CA ARG A 150 7.46 -16.94 -6.34
C ARG A 150 6.46 -16.15 -7.20
N TYR A 151 6.59 -16.26 -8.52
CA TYR A 151 5.73 -15.55 -9.47
C TYR A 151 4.24 -15.92 -9.33
N PRO A 152 3.85 -17.21 -9.44
CA PRO A 152 2.44 -17.58 -9.29
C PRO A 152 1.92 -17.36 -7.86
N VAL A 153 2.77 -17.45 -6.82
CA VAL A 153 2.35 -17.15 -5.44
C VAL A 153 1.91 -15.69 -5.29
N LEU A 154 2.68 -14.74 -5.83
CA LEU A 154 2.33 -13.32 -5.75
C LEU A 154 1.01 -13.01 -6.50
N GLU A 155 0.77 -13.66 -7.63
CA GLU A 155 -0.47 -13.51 -8.38
C GLU A 155 -1.68 -14.09 -7.68
N ILE A 156 -1.55 -15.28 -7.11
CA ILE A 156 -2.62 -15.91 -6.32
C ILE A 156 -2.92 -15.07 -5.09
N ALA A 157 -1.88 -14.54 -4.42
CA ALA A 157 -2.08 -13.64 -3.28
C ALA A 157 -2.83 -12.37 -3.70
N SER A 158 -2.46 -11.75 -4.83
CA SER A 158 -3.16 -10.58 -5.37
C SER A 158 -4.61 -10.90 -5.75
N ALA A 159 -4.87 -12.01 -6.44
CA ALA A 159 -6.22 -12.49 -6.72
C ALA A 159 -7.04 -12.75 -5.45
N GLY A 160 -6.41 -13.34 -4.42
CA GLY A 160 -7.02 -13.53 -3.10
C GLY A 160 -7.40 -12.21 -2.44
N CYS A 161 -6.52 -11.20 -2.48
CA CYS A 161 -6.82 -9.85 -2.00
C CYS A 161 -7.97 -9.20 -2.77
N ALA A 162 -8.01 -9.33 -4.10
CA ALA A 162 -9.09 -8.77 -4.91
C ALA A 162 -10.45 -9.37 -4.55
N VAL A 163 -10.50 -10.70 -4.38
CA VAL A 163 -11.72 -11.41 -3.96
C VAL A 163 -12.10 -11.03 -2.52
N ALA A 164 -11.15 -10.99 -1.59
CA ALA A 164 -11.41 -10.59 -0.21
C ALA A 164 -11.97 -9.17 -0.13
N SER A 165 -11.40 -8.22 -0.88
CA SER A 165 -11.90 -6.85 -0.96
C SER A 165 -13.31 -6.79 -1.53
N LEU A 166 -13.61 -7.53 -2.59
CA LEU A 166 -14.96 -7.59 -3.16
C LEU A 166 -15.98 -8.19 -2.16
N VAL A 167 -15.61 -9.26 -1.46
CA VAL A 167 -16.51 -9.95 -0.53
C VAL A 167 -16.78 -9.12 0.72
N VAL A 168 -15.76 -8.46 1.27
CA VAL A 168 -15.88 -7.67 2.52
C VAL A 168 -16.54 -6.31 2.27
N PHE A 169 -16.16 -5.62 1.18
CA PHE A 169 -16.58 -4.24 0.93
C PHE A 169 -17.65 -4.10 -0.17
N GLY A 170 -17.98 -5.18 -0.87
CA GLY A 170 -18.94 -5.19 -1.97
C GLY A 170 -18.40 -4.59 -3.28
N ALA A 171 -19.25 -4.50 -4.29
CA ALA A 171 -18.95 -3.86 -5.58
C ALA A 171 -18.91 -2.32 -5.46
N SER A 172 -17.86 -1.80 -4.83
CA SER A 172 -17.78 -0.42 -4.36
C SER A 172 -16.38 0.18 -4.52
N GLY A 173 -16.29 1.51 -4.42
CA GLY A 173 -15.00 2.21 -4.41
C GLY A 173 -14.11 1.81 -3.22
N THR A 174 -14.71 1.44 -2.07
CA THR A 174 -13.98 0.91 -0.90
C THR A 174 -13.26 -0.39 -1.24
N ALA A 175 -13.88 -1.30 -2.02
CA ALA A 175 -13.23 -2.54 -2.44
C ALA A 175 -12.02 -2.30 -3.35
N ILE A 176 -12.12 -1.34 -4.29
CA ILE A 176 -11.01 -0.97 -5.17
C ILE A 176 -9.86 -0.38 -4.34
N ALA A 177 -10.17 0.52 -3.40
CA ALA A 177 -9.19 1.11 -2.51
C ALA A 177 -8.51 0.06 -1.61
N ALA A 178 -9.30 -0.83 -1.01
CA ALA A 178 -8.80 -1.93 -0.17
C ALA A 178 -7.88 -2.87 -0.97
N PHE A 179 -8.26 -3.21 -2.20
CA PHE A 179 -7.43 -4.02 -3.07
C PHE A 179 -6.13 -3.28 -3.45
N GLY A 180 -6.20 -1.99 -3.76
CA GLY A 180 -5.03 -1.15 -4.05
C GLY A 180 -4.04 -1.09 -2.88
N LEU A 181 -4.54 -0.94 -1.64
CA LEU A 181 -3.75 -1.06 -0.42
C LEU A 181 -3.07 -2.42 -0.35
N CYS A 182 -3.83 -3.52 -0.42
CA CYS A 182 -3.29 -4.87 -0.36
C CYS A 182 -2.27 -5.18 -1.46
N ALA A 183 -2.53 -4.75 -2.70
CA ALA A 183 -1.60 -4.92 -3.83
C ALA A 183 -0.27 -4.20 -3.59
N THR A 184 -0.32 -2.97 -3.05
CA THR A 184 0.88 -2.22 -2.69
C THR A 184 1.63 -2.87 -1.53
N LEU A 185 0.91 -3.36 -0.51
CA LEU A 185 1.49 -4.11 0.60
C LEU A 185 2.17 -5.41 0.15
N LEU A 186 1.55 -6.15 -0.79
CA LEU A 186 2.15 -7.34 -1.38
C LEU A 186 3.44 -7.03 -2.14
N ALA A 187 3.44 -5.97 -2.97
CA ALA A 187 4.63 -5.55 -3.68
C ALA A 187 5.75 -5.14 -2.72
N MET A 188 5.45 -4.31 -1.73
CA MET A 188 6.43 -3.89 -0.72
C MET A 188 6.96 -5.06 0.11
N SER A 189 6.10 -6.01 0.49
CA SER A 189 6.55 -7.21 1.20
C SER A 189 7.52 -8.03 0.38
N ALA A 190 7.23 -8.24 -0.91
CA ALA A 190 8.10 -9.02 -1.78
C ALA A 190 9.43 -8.30 -2.06
N ILE A 191 9.41 -6.96 -2.23
CA ILE A 191 10.64 -6.16 -2.35
C ILE A 191 11.46 -6.25 -1.06
N ASP A 192 10.84 -6.10 0.10
CA ASP A 192 11.56 -6.11 1.39
C ASP A 192 12.19 -7.48 1.68
N ILE A 193 11.51 -8.59 1.32
CA ILE A 193 12.09 -9.95 1.43
C ILE A 193 13.34 -10.11 0.56
N ASP A 194 13.36 -9.50 -0.63
CA ASP A 194 14.44 -9.68 -1.59
C ASP A 194 15.60 -8.70 -1.36
N THR A 195 15.31 -7.47 -0.91
CA THR A 195 16.30 -6.38 -0.87
C THR A 195 16.39 -5.65 0.48
N HIS A 196 15.59 -5.99 1.48
CA HIS A 196 15.50 -5.26 2.77
C HIS A 196 15.24 -3.75 2.61
N LEU A 197 14.48 -3.39 1.57
CA LEU A 197 14.22 -2.00 1.19
C LEU A 197 12.72 -1.79 0.99
N LEU A 198 12.20 -0.71 1.57
CA LEU A 198 10.84 -0.24 1.35
C LEU A 198 10.89 1.09 0.58
N PRO A 199 10.60 1.09 -0.74
CA PRO A 199 10.74 2.28 -1.57
C PRO A 199 9.83 3.42 -1.15
N ASP A 200 10.38 4.64 -1.08
CA ASP A 200 9.61 5.86 -0.86
C ASP A 200 8.60 6.13 -1.98
N SER A 201 8.89 5.65 -3.18
CA SER A 201 7.98 5.68 -4.34
C SER A 201 6.73 4.81 -4.19
N LEU A 202 6.69 3.91 -3.18
CA LEU A 202 5.51 3.14 -2.83
C LEU A 202 4.92 3.58 -1.48
N THR A 203 5.76 3.76 -0.46
CA THR A 203 5.30 4.08 0.91
C THR A 203 4.67 5.47 0.99
N LEU A 204 5.26 6.51 0.36
CA LEU A 204 4.74 7.87 0.44
C LEU A 204 3.43 8.03 -0.34
N PRO A 205 3.30 7.56 -1.60
CA PRO A 205 2.01 7.59 -2.29
C PRO A 205 0.93 6.81 -1.55
N LEU A 206 1.29 5.69 -0.91
CA LEU A 206 0.34 4.92 -0.10
C LEU A 206 -0.14 5.73 1.12
N LEU A 207 0.75 6.41 1.83
CA LEU A 207 0.39 7.30 2.94
C LEU A 207 -0.57 8.40 2.46
N TRP A 208 -0.22 9.09 1.39
CA TRP A 208 -1.06 10.15 0.83
C TRP A 208 -2.41 9.64 0.36
N ALA A 209 -2.46 8.49 -0.30
CA ALA A 209 -3.70 7.86 -0.72
C ALA A 209 -4.63 7.58 0.47
N GLY A 210 -4.09 7.07 1.59
CA GLY A 210 -4.86 6.83 2.82
C GLY A 210 -5.50 8.11 3.37
N LEU A 211 -4.70 9.18 3.47
CA LEU A 211 -5.21 10.49 3.90
C LEU A 211 -6.29 11.03 2.95
N ILE A 212 -6.04 10.98 1.63
CA ILE A 212 -6.96 11.46 0.59
C ILE A 212 -8.29 10.70 0.66
N LEU A 213 -8.25 9.38 0.74
CA LEU A 213 -9.46 8.54 0.79
C LEU A 213 -10.24 8.76 2.09
N ASN A 214 -9.56 9.00 3.21
CA ASN A 214 -10.21 9.27 4.49
C ASN A 214 -10.74 10.71 4.65
N PHE A 215 -10.57 11.61 3.67
CA PHE A 215 -11.39 12.83 3.60
C PHE A 215 -12.89 12.50 3.53
N GLY A 216 -13.24 11.42 2.81
CA GLY A 216 -14.61 10.93 2.72
C GLY A 216 -15.02 10.00 3.86
N GLY A 217 -14.16 9.79 4.86
CA GLY A 217 -14.41 8.83 5.95
C GLY A 217 -14.45 7.37 5.49
N LEU A 218 -13.70 7.02 4.43
CA LEU A 218 -13.82 5.73 3.73
C LEU A 218 -13.49 4.52 4.62
N PHE A 219 -12.42 4.62 5.41
CA PHE A 219 -11.98 3.58 6.34
C PHE A 219 -11.91 4.09 7.79
N ALA A 220 -11.53 5.35 7.98
CA ALA A 220 -11.44 6.01 9.27
C ALA A 220 -11.77 7.51 9.13
N SER A 221 -12.03 8.19 10.25
CA SER A 221 -12.14 9.65 10.25
C SER A 221 -10.80 10.28 9.84
N LEU A 222 -10.82 11.43 9.16
CA LEU A 222 -9.58 12.12 8.79
C LEU A 222 -8.71 12.45 10.01
N HIS A 223 -9.35 12.81 11.13
CA HIS A 223 -8.65 13.06 12.38
C HIS A 223 -7.88 11.81 12.86
N ASP A 224 -8.55 10.65 12.88
CA ASP A 224 -7.91 9.39 13.30
C ASP A 224 -6.85 8.91 12.31
N ALA A 225 -7.04 9.18 11.02
CA ALA A 225 -6.07 8.89 9.98
C ALA A 225 -4.79 9.73 10.13
N VAL A 226 -4.91 11.03 10.41
CA VAL A 226 -3.76 11.90 10.66
C VAL A 226 -3.05 11.49 11.95
N LEU A 227 -3.79 11.25 13.04
CA LEU A 227 -3.21 10.73 14.28
C LEU A 227 -2.57 9.36 14.06
N GLY A 228 -3.16 8.52 13.23
CA GLY A 228 -2.58 7.24 12.83
C GLY A 228 -1.28 7.41 12.06
N ALA A 229 -1.20 8.33 11.10
CA ALA A 229 0.02 8.59 10.35
C ALA A 229 1.15 9.09 11.25
N VAL A 230 0.86 10.08 12.11
CA VAL A 230 1.81 10.64 13.08
C VAL A 230 2.23 9.57 14.09
N GLY A 231 1.26 8.89 14.69
CA GLY A 231 1.49 7.84 15.69
C GLY A 231 2.25 6.65 15.12
N GLY A 232 1.95 6.22 13.91
CA GLY A 232 2.63 5.13 13.22
C GLY A 232 4.10 5.44 12.97
N TYR A 233 4.41 6.64 12.46
CA TYR A 233 5.80 7.06 12.25
C TYR A 233 6.56 7.17 13.58
N LEU A 234 6.00 7.91 14.53
CA LEU A 234 6.67 8.20 15.80
C LEU A 234 6.82 6.97 16.68
N ALA A 235 5.89 6.01 16.66
CA ALA A 235 5.97 4.80 17.47
C ALA A 235 7.24 3.99 17.18
N LEU A 236 7.48 3.64 15.91
CA LEU A 236 8.67 2.87 15.55
C LEU A 236 9.95 3.72 15.58
N TRP A 237 9.85 5.02 15.28
CA TRP A 237 10.98 5.94 15.45
C TRP A 237 11.46 6.02 16.90
N CYS A 238 10.54 6.12 17.87
CA CYS A 238 10.86 6.09 19.30
C CYS A 238 11.51 4.77 19.71
N VAL A 239 10.96 3.64 19.26
CA VAL A 239 11.53 2.30 19.54
C VAL A 239 12.95 2.18 18.97
N HIS A 240 13.17 2.64 17.73
CA HIS A 240 14.48 2.64 17.10
C HIS A 240 15.50 3.45 17.89
N TRP A 241 15.17 4.68 18.29
CA TRP A 241 16.09 5.50 19.10
C TRP A 241 16.37 4.89 20.46
N LEU A 242 15.35 4.40 21.14
CA LEU A 242 15.52 3.72 22.43
C LEU A 242 16.47 2.51 22.29
N PHE A 243 16.28 1.70 21.25
CA PHE A 243 17.16 0.56 20.98
C PHE A 243 18.59 1.00 20.64
N LYS A 244 18.75 2.03 19.80
CA LYS A 244 20.05 2.60 19.42
C LYS A 244 20.80 3.16 20.63
N LEU A 245 20.10 3.82 21.55
CA LEU A 245 20.65 4.35 22.80
C LEU A 245 21.12 3.23 23.75
N ILE A 246 20.35 2.15 23.87
CA ILE A 246 20.65 1.05 24.80
C ILE A 246 21.72 0.10 24.24
N ARG A 247 21.63 -0.26 22.96
CA ARG A 247 22.47 -1.30 22.33
C ARG A 247 23.62 -0.74 21.50
N GLY A 248 23.57 0.53 21.11
CA GLY A 248 24.55 1.13 20.18
C GLY A 248 24.45 0.61 18.74
N ILE A 249 23.43 -0.18 18.42
CA ILE A 249 23.25 -0.84 17.12
C ILE A 249 21.97 -0.29 16.47
N GLU A 250 21.98 -0.16 15.14
CA GLU A 250 20.78 0.22 14.38
C GLU A 250 19.82 -0.97 14.33
N GLY A 251 18.66 -0.83 15.00
CA GLY A 251 17.76 -1.95 15.25
C GLY A 251 16.64 -2.16 14.22
N MET A 252 16.28 -1.15 13.42
CA MET A 252 15.13 -1.21 12.51
C MET A 252 15.30 -0.23 11.34
N GLY A 253 14.82 -0.63 10.16
CA GLY A 253 14.91 0.17 8.94
C GLY A 253 13.93 1.35 8.94
N TYR A 254 14.37 2.50 8.42
CA TYR A 254 13.52 3.70 8.33
C TYR A 254 12.29 3.52 7.44
N GLY A 255 12.32 2.56 6.51
CA GLY A 255 11.18 2.19 5.68
C GLY A 255 9.97 1.70 6.49
N ASP A 256 10.22 0.97 7.59
CA ASP A 256 9.16 0.42 8.43
C ASP A 256 8.33 1.52 9.10
N PHE A 257 8.97 2.64 9.45
CA PHE A 257 8.28 3.79 10.07
C PHE A 257 7.30 4.42 9.09
N LYS A 258 7.71 4.55 7.82
CA LYS A 258 6.88 5.08 6.74
C LYS A 258 5.74 4.14 6.40
N LEU A 259 5.99 2.83 6.39
CA LEU A 259 4.96 1.82 6.15
C LEU A 259 3.91 1.82 7.26
N LEU A 260 4.31 1.86 8.53
CA LEU A 260 3.35 1.92 9.64
C LEU A 260 2.58 3.24 9.66
N ALA A 261 3.22 4.36 9.31
CA ALA A 261 2.55 5.64 9.11
C ALA A 261 1.50 5.56 7.98
N ALA A 262 1.82 4.91 6.86
CA ALA A 262 0.86 4.67 5.79
C ALA A 262 -0.31 3.82 6.29
N LEU A 263 -0.06 2.71 6.99
CA LEU A 263 -1.13 1.89 7.57
C LEU A 263 -2.01 2.68 8.54
N GLY A 264 -1.43 3.57 9.36
CA GLY A 264 -2.17 4.48 10.23
C GLY A 264 -3.02 5.51 9.48
N ALA A 265 -2.52 6.01 8.33
CA ALA A 265 -3.28 6.90 7.46
C ALA A 265 -4.50 6.21 6.83
N TRP A 266 -4.45 4.90 6.61
CA TRP A 266 -5.57 4.12 6.07
C TRP A 266 -6.54 3.66 7.14
N LEU A 267 -6.03 3.07 8.22
CA LEU A 267 -6.85 2.34 9.21
C LEU A 267 -7.14 3.15 10.49
N GLY A 268 -6.51 4.31 10.65
CA GLY A 268 -6.59 5.12 11.85
C GLY A 268 -5.67 4.62 12.98
N TRP A 269 -5.49 5.46 14.00
CA TRP A 269 -4.57 5.17 15.12
C TRP A 269 -4.97 3.93 15.94
N ALA A 270 -6.27 3.67 16.11
CA ALA A 270 -6.77 2.57 16.92
C ALA A 270 -6.38 1.18 16.37
N ALA A 271 -6.12 1.09 15.06
CA ALA A 271 -5.66 -0.13 14.41
C ALA A 271 -4.17 -0.41 14.65
N LEU A 272 -3.35 0.60 14.91
CA LEU A 272 -1.89 0.47 14.97
C LEU A 272 -1.39 -0.52 16.03
N PRO A 273 -1.90 -0.53 17.29
CA PRO A 273 -1.44 -1.48 18.29
C PRO A 273 -1.66 -2.94 17.85
N GLN A 274 -2.79 -3.23 17.21
CA GLN A 274 -3.08 -4.55 16.67
C GLN A 274 -2.13 -4.92 15.53
N VAL A 275 -1.89 -3.99 14.59
CA VAL A 275 -0.95 -4.20 13.47
C VAL A 275 0.45 -4.51 14.00
N ILE A 276 0.96 -3.72 14.94
CA ILE A 276 2.27 -3.91 15.55
C ILE A 276 2.34 -5.25 16.29
N LEU A 277 1.29 -5.60 17.05
CA LEU A 277 1.25 -6.86 17.79
C LEU A 277 1.30 -8.06 16.84
N ILE A 278 0.46 -8.08 15.81
CA ILE A 278 0.46 -9.15 14.80
C ILE A 278 1.84 -9.24 14.14
N ALA A 279 2.41 -8.11 13.75
CA ALA A 279 3.71 -8.06 13.09
C ALA A 279 4.84 -8.58 13.99
N ALA A 280 4.90 -8.14 15.24
CA ALA A 280 5.90 -8.55 16.22
C ALA A 280 5.80 -10.05 16.55
N VAL A 281 4.59 -10.57 16.76
CA VAL A 281 4.37 -11.99 17.04
C VAL A 281 4.75 -12.85 15.83
N ALA A 282 4.29 -12.48 14.64
CA ALA A 282 4.60 -13.22 13.42
C ALA A 282 6.11 -13.19 13.12
N GLY A 283 6.75 -12.02 13.20
CA GLY A 283 8.19 -11.86 13.00
C GLY A 283 9.01 -12.67 14.00
N ALA A 284 8.64 -12.64 15.29
CA ALA A 284 9.31 -13.42 16.33
C ALA A 284 9.18 -14.92 16.10
N VAL A 285 7.98 -15.42 15.74
CA VAL A 285 7.76 -16.84 15.43
C VAL A 285 8.58 -17.26 14.21
N VAL A 286 8.55 -16.48 13.13
CA VAL A 286 9.32 -16.82 11.91
C VAL A 286 10.82 -16.77 12.18
N GLY A 287 11.32 -15.74 12.86
CA GLY A 287 12.73 -15.60 13.21
C GLY A 287 13.23 -16.74 14.12
N LEU A 288 12.43 -17.12 15.13
CA LEU A 288 12.78 -18.24 16.01
C LEU A 288 12.81 -19.57 15.26
N VAL A 289 11.81 -19.84 14.41
CA VAL A 289 11.77 -21.07 13.60
C VAL A 289 12.91 -21.11 12.58
N ALA A 290 13.25 -19.98 11.95
CA ALA A 290 14.35 -19.90 11.00
C ALA A 290 15.70 -20.16 11.69
N THR A 291 15.91 -19.56 12.86
CA THR A 291 17.10 -19.77 13.69
C THR A 291 17.21 -21.23 14.15
N TRP A 292 16.11 -21.81 14.65
CA TRP A 292 16.09 -23.20 15.12
C TRP A 292 16.36 -24.21 14.01
N ARG A 293 15.91 -23.93 12.78
CA ARG A 293 16.19 -24.76 11.60
C ARG A 293 17.58 -24.54 11.00
N GLY A 294 18.42 -23.71 11.63
CA GLY A 294 19.76 -23.38 11.15
C GLY A 294 19.78 -22.62 9.82
N ARG A 295 18.65 -21.99 9.44
CA ARG A 295 18.51 -21.26 8.18
C ARG A 295 18.88 -19.78 8.28
N MET A 296 19.06 -19.27 9.50
CA MET A 296 19.36 -17.88 9.79
C MET A 296 20.21 -17.83 11.05
N ARG A 297 21.20 -16.93 11.08
CA ARG A 297 21.94 -16.64 12.32
C ARG A 297 21.15 -15.63 13.15
N PHE A 298 21.30 -15.67 14.46
CA PHE A 298 20.60 -14.75 15.36
C PHE A 298 20.92 -13.26 15.09
N GLU A 299 22.06 -13.00 14.44
CA GLU A 299 22.56 -11.66 14.10
C GLU A 299 22.12 -11.19 12.72
N GLU A 300 21.51 -12.05 11.91
CA GLU A 300 21.08 -11.70 10.56
C GLU A 300 19.76 -10.90 10.62
N PRO A 301 19.71 -9.70 10.01
CA PRO A 301 18.53 -8.84 10.10
C PRO A 301 17.36 -9.49 9.36
N LEU A 302 16.19 -9.47 9.99
CA LEU A 302 14.97 -10.05 9.44
C LEU A 302 14.09 -8.91 8.90
N PRO A 303 13.63 -8.96 7.62
CA PRO A 303 12.79 -7.90 7.04
C PRO A 303 11.47 -7.78 7.79
N PHE A 304 11.22 -6.64 8.45
CA PHE A 304 10.03 -6.45 9.26
C PHE A 304 8.80 -6.02 8.45
N GLY A 305 9.02 -5.42 7.27
CA GLY A 305 8.00 -4.91 6.36
C GLY A 305 6.91 -5.94 6.01
N PRO A 306 7.23 -7.21 5.65
CA PRO A 306 6.24 -8.24 5.36
C PRO A 306 5.28 -8.52 6.53
N PHE A 307 5.76 -8.44 7.77
CA PHE A 307 4.92 -8.68 8.94
C PHE A 307 4.01 -7.49 9.24
N LEU A 308 4.51 -6.26 9.06
CA LEU A 308 3.68 -5.05 9.11
C LEU A 308 2.60 -5.07 8.03
N ALA A 309 2.96 -5.41 6.79
CA ALA A 309 2.04 -5.54 5.68
C ALA A 309 0.97 -6.61 5.93
N ALA A 310 1.36 -7.78 6.45
CA ALA A 310 0.43 -8.83 6.83
C ALA A 310 -0.50 -8.38 7.97
N GLY A 311 0.03 -7.73 9.01
CA GLY A 311 -0.76 -7.19 10.12
C GLY A 311 -1.76 -6.12 9.66
N GLY A 312 -1.34 -5.24 8.75
CA GLY A 312 -2.19 -4.23 8.13
C GLY A 312 -3.32 -4.83 7.29
N ALA A 313 -3.00 -5.76 6.39
CA ALA A 313 -4.00 -6.46 5.58
C ALA A 313 -4.97 -7.28 6.43
N LEU A 314 -4.49 -7.96 7.47
CA LEU A 314 -5.34 -8.72 8.38
C LEU A 314 -6.30 -7.81 9.15
N THR A 315 -5.79 -6.68 9.65
CA THR A 315 -6.59 -5.68 10.38
C THR A 315 -7.61 -4.99 9.47
N LEU A 316 -7.30 -4.78 8.19
CA LEU A 316 -8.24 -4.25 7.21
C LEU A 316 -9.47 -5.15 7.04
N PHE A 317 -9.27 -6.47 6.95
CA PHE A 317 -10.37 -7.41 6.66
C PHE A 317 -11.08 -7.95 7.91
N ILE A 318 -10.37 -8.09 9.04
CA ILE A 318 -10.94 -8.61 10.29
C ILE A 318 -11.46 -7.48 11.18
N GLY A 319 -11.03 -6.24 10.96
CA GLY A 319 -11.28 -5.10 11.84
C GLY A 319 -10.31 -5.10 13.03
N THR A 320 -10.69 -4.41 14.11
CA THR A 320 -9.87 -4.20 15.31
C THR A 320 -10.41 -4.94 16.55
N PRO A 321 -10.55 -6.28 16.51
CA PRO A 321 -11.14 -7.04 17.62
C PRO A 321 -10.40 -6.84 18.95
N PHE A 322 -9.08 -6.61 18.93
CA PHE A 322 -8.33 -6.34 20.15
C PHE A 322 -8.67 -4.99 20.77
N TYR A 323 -8.91 -3.97 19.96
CA TYR A 323 -9.34 -2.65 20.44
C TYR A 323 -10.74 -2.74 21.06
N MET A 324 -11.67 -3.40 20.35
CA MET A 324 -13.03 -3.62 20.85
C MET A 324 -13.05 -4.45 22.15
N ALA A 325 -12.19 -5.46 22.27
CA ALA A 325 -12.08 -6.29 23.48
C ALA A 325 -11.55 -5.50 24.70
N LEU A 326 -10.81 -4.41 24.48
CA LEU A 326 -10.27 -3.54 25.54
C LEU A 326 -11.24 -2.38 25.91
N GLY A 327 -12.47 -2.41 25.39
CA GLY A 327 -13.53 -1.43 25.72
C GLY A 327 -13.55 -0.19 24.84
N GLY A 328 -12.94 -0.26 23.65
CA GLY A 328 -13.02 0.77 22.61
C GLY A 328 -14.29 0.72 21.77
#